data_AF-A0A6J8E5Q6-F1
#
_entry.id   AF-A0A6J8E5Q6-F1
#
_cell.length_a   1.000
_cell.length_b   1.000
_cell.length_c   1.000
_cell.angle_alpha   90.00
_cell.angle_beta   90.00
_cell.angle_gamma   90.00
#
_symmetry.space_group_name_H-M   'P 1'
#
loop_
_entity.id
_entity.type
_entity.pdbx_description
1 polymer ?
#
loop_
_entity_poly.entity_id
_entity_poly.type
_entity_poly.pdbx_seq_one_letter_code
_entity_poly.pdbx_strand_id
1 'polypeptide(L)'
;MGILIAVAVMLAMLGVTEGYKKGIGISGGNSYICGDEQAFTTAHWWYDWRMNQEERQLKNCTNKPKPGYVPLVWGHKQNAATKFNLTDDINYVLGFNEPNHQIVDITPYTAAMHWKAIETRAHGKVLVSPAAAPCGHCQYDTIAWLDEFFRNCTGCRVNHIATHAYWCNADKIMSFLKHM
;
A
#
# COMPACT_ATOMS: atom_id res chain seq x y z
N MET A 1 20.39 -60.86 24.20
CA MET A 1 19.82 -60.43 22.91
C MET A 1 18.62 -59.56 23.21
N GLY A 2 18.75 -58.24 23.07
CA GLY A 2 17.65 -57.30 23.34
C GLY A 2 17.88 -56.06 22.48
N ILE A 3 17.04 -55.88 21.46
CA ILE A 3 17.09 -54.73 20.55
C ILE A 3 16.06 -53.72 21.06
N LEU A 4 16.53 -52.53 21.44
CA LEU A 4 15.69 -51.38 21.70
C LEU A 4 15.24 -50.78 20.35
N ILE A 5 13.94 -50.69 20.11
CA ILE A 5 13.38 -49.91 19.00
C ILE A 5 12.92 -48.57 19.57
N ALA A 6 13.63 -47.49 19.24
CA ALA A 6 13.20 -46.13 19.52
C ALA A 6 12.25 -45.67 18.41
N VAL A 7 10.98 -45.47 18.74
CA VAL A 7 10.00 -44.86 17.83
C VAL A 7 10.12 -43.35 17.97
N ALA A 8 10.66 -42.68 16.95
CA ALA A 8 10.65 -41.23 16.86
C ALA A 8 9.30 -40.77 16.27
N VAL A 9 8.45 -40.19 17.13
CA VAL A 9 7.24 -39.49 16.68
C VAL A 9 7.67 -38.12 16.19
N MET A 10 7.81 -37.94 14.87
CA MET A 10 7.93 -36.62 14.28
C MET A 10 6.58 -35.91 14.39
N LEU A 11 6.46 -35.00 15.35
CA LEU A 11 5.40 -34.02 15.38
C LEU A 11 5.62 -33.08 14.19
N ALA A 12 4.90 -33.31 13.09
CA ALA A 12 4.83 -32.35 12.01
C ALA A 12 4.12 -31.10 12.55
N MET A 13 4.89 -30.10 12.99
CA MET A 13 4.36 -28.77 13.18
C MET A 13 3.90 -28.29 11.81
N LEU A 14 2.59 -28.30 11.58
CA LEU A 14 1.97 -27.52 10.51
C LEU A 14 2.21 -26.05 10.85
N GLY A 15 3.40 -25.56 10.52
CA GLY A 15 3.68 -24.14 10.52
C GLY A 15 2.71 -23.50 9.53
N VAL A 16 1.74 -22.75 10.03
CA VAL A 16 1.02 -21.79 9.22
C VAL A 16 2.09 -20.83 8.71
N THR A 17 2.44 -20.93 7.42
CA THR A 17 3.34 -19.96 6.79
C THR A 17 2.66 -18.61 6.89
N GLU A 18 3.13 -17.78 7.79
CA GLU A 18 2.60 -16.43 7.97
C GLU A 18 2.80 -15.66 6.66
N GLY A 19 1.71 -15.21 6.06
CA GLY A 19 1.76 -14.53 4.77
C GLY A 19 2.31 -13.12 4.94
N TYR A 20 3.46 -12.83 4.33
CA TYR A 20 4.07 -11.49 4.27
C TYR A 20 3.20 -10.39 3.63
N LYS A 21 2.01 -10.75 3.15
CA LYS A 21 1.05 -9.84 2.50
C LYS A 21 0.33 -8.92 3.49
N LYS A 22 0.24 -9.30 4.77
CA LYS A 22 -0.53 -8.54 5.76
C LYS A 22 0.17 -7.22 6.09
N GLY A 23 -0.54 -6.12 5.84
CA GLY A 23 -0.16 -4.77 6.22
C GLY A 23 -1.33 -3.98 6.78
N ILE A 24 -1.09 -2.76 7.24
CA ILE A 24 -2.08 -1.95 7.96
C ILE A 24 -2.04 -0.50 7.48
N GLY A 25 -3.21 0.08 7.23
CA GLY A 25 -3.40 1.51 7.13
C GLY A 25 -3.69 2.10 8.51
N ILE A 26 -2.77 2.90 9.05
CA ILE A 26 -2.89 3.50 10.39
C ILE A 26 -3.10 5.00 10.24
N SER A 27 -4.27 5.50 10.65
CA SER A 27 -4.54 6.94 10.58
C SER A 27 -3.66 7.71 11.57
N GLY A 28 -2.96 8.74 11.11
CA GLY A 28 -2.11 9.57 11.97
C GLY A 28 -2.85 10.74 12.65
N GLY A 29 -2.14 11.48 13.49
CA GLY A 29 -2.69 12.63 14.22
C GLY A 29 -3.35 12.20 15.54
N ASN A 30 -4.50 12.80 15.89
CA ASN A 30 -5.14 12.58 17.19
C ASN A 30 -5.72 11.16 17.37
N SER A 31 -5.84 10.39 16.29
CA SER A 31 -6.35 9.02 16.33
C SER A 31 -5.27 7.96 16.57
N TYR A 32 -4.00 8.34 16.48
CA TYR A 32 -2.88 7.42 16.66
C TYR A 32 -2.47 7.36 18.12
N ILE A 33 -2.28 6.14 18.62
CA ILE A 33 -1.78 5.87 19.97
C ILE A 33 -0.40 5.23 19.86
N CYS A 34 0.56 5.72 20.66
CA CYS A 34 1.91 5.16 20.67
C CYS A 34 1.87 3.66 21.00
N GLY A 35 2.37 2.83 20.08
CA GLY A 35 2.26 1.37 20.23
C GLY A 35 1.33 0.69 19.23
N ASP A 36 0.48 1.44 18.51
CA ASP A 36 -0.52 0.87 17.61
C ASP A 36 0.12 -0.03 16.56
N GLU A 37 1.23 0.37 15.94
CA GLU A 37 1.92 -0.44 14.94
C GLU A 37 2.59 -1.68 15.54
N GLN A 38 3.08 -1.61 16.78
CA GLN A 38 3.69 -2.74 17.49
C GLN A 38 2.64 -3.76 17.94
N ALA A 39 1.41 -3.33 18.23
CA ALA A 39 0.32 -4.21 18.63
C ALA A 39 -0.01 -5.26 17.54
N PHE A 40 0.23 -4.93 16.27
CA PHE A 40 0.03 -5.87 15.17
C PHE A 40 1.28 -6.69 14.86
N THR A 41 1.54 -7.73 15.66
CA THR A 41 2.72 -8.60 15.51
C THR A 41 2.81 -9.32 14.17
N THR A 42 1.67 -9.60 13.53
CA THR A 42 1.55 -10.37 12.27
C THR A 42 1.57 -9.53 10.99
N ALA A 43 1.62 -8.19 11.11
CA ALA A 43 1.71 -7.30 9.96
C ALA A 43 3.16 -6.91 9.69
N HIS A 44 3.61 -6.95 8.44
CA HIS A 44 5.02 -6.72 8.09
C HIS A 44 5.29 -5.35 7.47
N TRP A 45 4.23 -4.62 7.12
CA TRP A 45 4.33 -3.30 6.51
C TRP A 45 3.12 -2.46 6.91
N TRP A 46 3.24 -1.15 6.80
CA TRP A 46 2.16 -0.22 7.13
C TRP A 46 2.32 1.11 6.40
N TYR A 47 1.22 1.86 6.30
CA TYR A 47 1.17 3.18 5.67
C TYR A 47 0.15 4.06 6.40
N ASP A 48 0.22 5.37 6.21
CA ASP A 48 -0.67 6.33 6.89
C ASP A 48 -1.17 7.46 5.96
N TRP A 49 -1.23 7.16 4.66
CA TRP A 49 -1.63 8.09 3.59
C TRP A 49 -0.71 9.31 3.43
N ARG A 50 0.56 9.22 3.88
CA ARG A 50 1.56 10.30 3.77
C ARG A 50 2.82 9.86 3.06
N MET A 51 3.62 10.86 2.68
CA MET A 51 4.96 10.62 2.19
C MET A 51 5.99 10.44 3.30
N ASN A 52 5.81 11.10 4.44
CA ASN A 52 6.80 11.12 5.51
C ASN A 52 6.17 10.66 6.82
N GLN A 53 6.75 9.62 7.41
CA GLN A 53 6.36 9.04 8.69
C GLN A 53 6.32 10.08 9.84
N GLU A 54 7.23 11.04 9.81
CA GLU A 54 7.40 12.03 10.90
C GLU A 54 6.30 13.09 10.95
N GLU A 55 5.50 13.26 9.88
CA GLU A 55 4.61 14.42 9.77
C GLU A 55 3.48 14.47 10.81
N ARG A 56 3.01 13.32 11.34
CA ARG A 56 1.94 13.31 12.37
C ARG A 56 1.96 12.17 13.40
N GLN A 57 2.64 11.05 13.17
CA GLN A 57 2.58 9.89 14.09
C GLN A 57 3.42 10.14 15.36
N LEU A 58 4.62 10.69 15.20
CA LEU A 58 5.62 10.73 16.28
C LEU A 58 5.55 11.98 17.17
N LYS A 59 4.66 12.94 16.89
CA LYS A 59 4.64 14.20 17.65
C LYS A 59 4.49 14.01 19.17
N ASN A 60 3.87 12.91 19.60
CA ASN A 60 3.68 12.57 21.00
C ASN A 60 4.27 11.20 21.40
N CYS A 61 5.08 10.57 20.54
CA CYS A 61 5.63 9.23 20.79
C CYS A 61 7.15 9.28 20.88
N THR A 62 7.69 8.77 21.99
CA THR A 62 9.14 8.64 22.22
C THR A 62 9.71 7.35 21.63
N ASN A 63 8.85 6.37 21.35
CA ASN A 63 9.25 5.10 20.76
C ASN A 63 9.57 5.26 19.29
N LYS A 64 10.60 4.53 18.83
CA LYS A 64 10.85 4.39 17.40
C LYS A 64 9.67 3.65 16.75
N PRO A 65 9.20 4.12 15.59
CA PRO A 65 8.12 3.46 14.90
C PRO A 65 8.55 2.08 14.40
N LYS A 66 7.59 1.17 14.24
CA LYS A 66 7.86 -0.17 13.68
C LYS A 66 8.42 -0.06 12.26
N PRO A 67 9.44 -0.88 11.90
CA PRO A 67 9.94 -0.96 10.54
C PRO A 67 8.86 -1.33 9.51
N GLY A 68 9.12 -1.05 8.24
CA GLY A 68 8.21 -1.42 7.14
C GLY A 68 7.19 -0.33 6.78
N TYR A 69 7.51 0.93 7.04
CA TYR A 69 6.73 2.05 6.54
C TYR A 69 6.74 2.10 5.01
N VAL A 70 5.58 2.34 4.41
CA VAL A 70 5.41 2.49 2.96
C VAL A 70 4.79 3.86 2.68
N PRO A 71 5.54 4.81 2.07
CA PRO A 71 5.02 6.11 1.74
C PRO A 71 3.95 6.05 0.64
N LEU A 72 2.99 6.97 0.72
CA LEU A 72 1.89 7.12 -0.22
C LEU A 72 1.82 8.54 -0.76
N VAL A 73 1.91 8.69 -2.09
CA VAL A 73 1.76 9.97 -2.77
C VAL A 73 0.27 10.27 -2.89
N TRP A 74 -0.31 10.99 -1.93
CA TRP A 74 -1.77 11.09 -1.83
C TRP A 74 -2.47 11.68 -3.07
N GLY A 75 -1.92 12.74 -3.66
CA GLY A 75 -2.46 13.38 -4.86
C GLY A 75 -1.39 14.15 -5.64
N HIS A 76 -1.79 14.89 -6.67
CA HIS A 76 -0.85 15.58 -7.57
C HIS A 76 -0.59 17.07 -7.23
N LYS A 77 -1.46 17.68 -6.41
CA LYS A 77 -1.40 19.12 -6.08
C LYS A 77 -0.10 19.48 -5.35
N GLN A 78 0.31 20.74 -5.46
CA GLN A 78 1.49 21.32 -4.80
C GLN A 78 2.82 20.60 -5.09
N ASN A 79 2.94 19.93 -6.25
CA ASN A 79 4.09 19.12 -6.63
C ASN A 79 4.40 18.00 -5.61
N ALA A 80 3.36 17.37 -5.04
CA ALA A 80 3.55 16.27 -4.08
C ALA A 80 4.49 15.18 -4.62
N ALA A 81 4.43 14.90 -5.92
CA ALA A 81 5.31 13.96 -6.61
C ALA A 81 6.81 14.32 -6.61
N THR A 82 7.21 15.55 -6.24
CA THR A 82 8.61 16.00 -6.24
C THR A 82 9.15 16.35 -4.84
N LYS A 83 8.31 16.33 -3.80
CA LYS A 83 8.66 16.88 -2.48
C LYS A 83 9.05 15.87 -1.41
N PHE A 84 9.03 14.58 -1.74
CA PHE A 84 9.39 13.54 -0.78
C PHE A 84 10.86 13.13 -0.90
N ASN A 85 11.48 12.70 0.20
CA ASN A 85 12.80 12.07 0.19
C ASN A 85 12.65 10.65 0.74
N LEU A 86 13.12 9.66 -0.02
CA LEU A 86 13.09 8.28 0.41
C LEU A 86 14.40 7.95 1.12
N THR A 87 14.28 7.39 2.32
CA THR A 87 15.39 6.76 3.03
C THR A 87 15.67 5.37 2.46
N ASP A 88 16.86 4.84 2.73
CA ASP A 88 17.30 3.57 2.14
C ASP A 88 16.45 2.37 2.55
N ASP A 89 15.83 2.41 3.72
CA ASP A 89 14.94 1.39 4.28
C ASP A 89 13.57 1.31 3.59
N ILE A 90 13.19 2.32 2.80
CA ILE A 90 11.97 2.27 1.99
C ILE A 90 12.18 1.35 0.80
N ASN A 91 11.28 0.37 0.63
CA ASN A 91 11.32 -0.56 -0.50
C ASN A 91 10.19 -0.33 -1.53
N TYR A 92 9.07 0.25 -1.09
CA TYR A 92 7.85 0.44 -1.88
C TYR A 92 7.38 1.88 -1.79
N VAL A 93 6.70 2.37 -2.83
CA VAL A 93 5.97 3.64 -2.81
C VAL A 93 4.59 3.42 -3.42
N LEU A 94 3.55 3.86 -2.71
CA LEU A 94 2.16 3.83 -3.17
C LEU A 94 1.85 5.09 -3.97
N GLY A 95 1.15 4.91 -5.09
CA GLY A 95 0.67 6.00 -5.95
C GLY A 95 -0.52 6.78 -5.36
N PHE A 96 -1.17 7.55 -6.23
CA PHE A 96 -2.31 8.42 -5.86
C PHE A 96 -3.44 7.65 -5.18
N ASN A 97 -3.98 8.24 -4.11
CA ASN A 97 -5.09 7.67 -3.35
C ASN A 97 -6.42 7.98 -4.04
N GLU A 98 -7.13 6.96 -4.52
CA GLU A 98 -8.49 7.09 -5.07
C GLU A 98 -8.64 8.24 -6.09
N PRO A 99 -7.78 8.30 -7.13
CA PRO A 99 -7.77 9.43 -8.07
C PRO A 99 -9.09 9.62 -8.82
N ASN A 100 -9.89 8.56 -8.97
CA ASN A 100 -11.20 8.59 -9.64
C ASN A 100 -12.36 9.10 -8.73
N HIS A 101 -12.08 9.37 -7.45
CA HIS A 101 -13.05 9.93 -6.50
C HIS A 101 -13.02 11.45 -6.52
N GLN A 102 -14.18 12.07 -6.31
CA GLN A 102 -14.37 13.54 -6.43
C GLN A 102 -13.50 14.38 -5.48
N ILE A 103 -13.04 13.82 -4.37
CA ILE A 103 -12.22 14.57 -3.39
C ILE A 103 -10.80 14.77 -3.90
N VAL A 104 -10.22 13.71 -4.49
CA VAL A 104 -8.82 13.74 -4.97
C VAL A 104 -8.79 14.25 -6.41
N ASP A 105 -9.72 13.76 -7.22
CA ASP A 105 -10.08 14.23 -8.55
C ASP A 105 -8.86 14.42 -9.47
N ILE A 106 -8.30 13.29 -9.91
CA ILE A 106 -7.17 13.26 -10.84
C ILE A 106 -7.61 12.47 -12.06
N THR A 107 -7.61 13.11 -13.22
CA THR A 107 -7.87 12.41 -14.49
C THR A 107 -6.74 11.41 -14.77
N PRO A 108 -7.02 10.32 -15.52
CA PRO A 108 -5.98 9.36 -15.89
C PRO A 108 -4.80 9.99 -16.62
N TYR A 109 -5.06 10.94 -17.52
CA TYR A 109 -4.03 11.71 -18.23
C TYR A 109 -3.15 12.52 -17.27
N THR A 110 -3.75 13.30 -16.37
CA THR A 110 -3.01 14.09 -15.37
C THR A 110 -2.17 13.18 -14.48
N ALA A 111 -2.71 12.05 -14.05
CA ALA A 111 -1.96 11.08 -13.24
C ALA A 111 -0.74 10.55 -14.00
N ALA A 112 -0.88 10.19 -15.28
CA ALA A 112 0.24 9.73 -16.11
C ALA A 112 1.35 10.80 -16.25
N MET A 113 0.97 12.06 -16.48
CA MET A 113 1.94 13.17 -16.57
C MET A 113 2.73 13.39 -15.28
N HIS A 114 2.06 13.25 -14.13
CA HIS A 114 2.74 13.38 -12.83
C HIS A 114 3.48 12.10 -12.40
N TRP A 115 3.14 10.94 -12.96
CA TRP A 115 3.77 9.67 -12.61
C TRP A 115 5.27 9.67 -12.86
N LYS A 116 5.72 10.32 -13.95
CA LYS A 116 7.15 10.34 -14.30
C LYS A 116 8.03 10.97 -13.22
N ALA A 117 7.51 11.97 -12.52
CA ALA A 117 8.19 12.59 -11.38
C ALA A 117 8.32 11.63 -10.20
N ILE A 118 7.27 10.84 -9.92
CA ILE A 118 7.29 9.79 -8.90
C ILE A 118 8.32 8.73 -9.27
N GLU A 119 8.37 8.28 -10.53
CA GLU A 119 9.35 7.30 -10.99
C GLU A 119 10.79 7.74 -10.75
N THR A 120 11.06 8.99 -11.11
CA THR A 120 12.38 9.60 -10.98
C THR A 120 12.77 9.68 -9.50
N ARG A 121 11.84 10.09 -8.64
CA ARG A 121 12.11 10.28 -7.22
C ARG A 121 12.17 8.98 -6.42
N ALA A 122 11.53 7.93 -6.94
CA ALA A 122 11.54 6.62 -6.33
C ALA A 122 12.86 5.87 -6.51
N HIS A 123 13.85 6.38 -7.26
CA HIS A 123 15.22 5.81 -7.32
C HIS A 123 15.28 4.29 -7.49
N GLY A 124 14.39 3.71 -8.31
CA GLY A 124 14.31 2.26 -8.53
C GLY A 124 13.58 1.45 -7.45
N LYS A 125 13.08 2.06 -6.36
CA LYS A 125 12.16 1.43 -5.40
C LYS A 125 10.89 0.95 -6.09
N VAL A 126 10.24 -0.09 -5.57
CA VAL A 126 9.04 -0.70 -6.16
C VAL A 126 7.88 0.29 -6.18
N LEU A 127 7.27 0.51 -7.34
CA LEU A 127 6.15 1.43 -7.49
C LEU A 127 4.83 0.67 -7.59
N VAL A 128 3.90 1.03 -6.72
CA VAL A 128 2.52 0.53 -6.75
C VAL A 128 1.65 1.62 -7.37
N SER A 129 0.81 1.25 -8.34
CA SER A 129 -0.02 2.18 -9.13
C SER A 129 -0.83 3.15 -8.27
N PRO A 130 -1.41 4.21 -8.87
CA PRO A 130 -2.55 4.88 -8.26
C PRO A 130 -3.62 3.86 -7.87
N ALA A 131 -4.20 4.03 -6.68
CA ALA A 131 -5.22 3.16 -6.12
C ALA A 131 -6.61 3.65 -6.53
N ALA A 132 -6.94 3.56 -7.84
CA ALA A 132 -8.31 3.78 -8.28
C ALA A 132 -9.23 2.78 -7.59
N ALA A 133 -10.41 3.23 -7.16
CA ALA A 133 -11.28 2.43 -6.31
C ALA A 133 -12.76 2.56 -6.68
N PRO A 134 -13.57 1.50 -6.51
CA PRO A 134 -15.00 1.54 -6.75
C PRO A 134 -15.67 2.56 -5.83
N CYS A 135 -16.62 3.33 -6.36
CA CYS A 135 -17.42 4.23 -5.55
C CYS A 135 -18.80 4.47 -6.17
N GLY A 136 -19.74 4.93 -5.34
CA GLY A 136 -21.11 5.20 -5.78
C GLY A 136 -21.23 6.39 -6.72
N HIS A 137 -20.36 7.40 -6.58
CA HIS A 137 -20.34 8.62 -7.38
C HIS A 137 -18.91 8.98 -7.81
N CYS A 138 -18.34 8.15 -8.68
CA CYS A 138 -17.00 8.38 -9.24
C CYS A 138 -17.12 9.20 -10.53
N GLN A 139 -16.08 9.96 -10.85
CA GLN A 139 -15.98 10.56 -12.19
C GLN A 139 -15.65 9.52 -13.27
N TYR A 140 -14.94 8.47 -12.87
CA TYR A 140 -14.55 7.37 -13.74
C TYR A 140 -14.80 6.03 -13.02
N ASP A 141 -15.23 5.03 -13.79
CA ASP A 141 -15.15 3.64 -13.34
C ASP A 141 -13.70 3.27 -12.97
N THR A 142 -13.54 2.36 -12.03
CA THR A 142 -12.22 1.98 -11.49
C THR A 142 -11.29 1.38 -12.53
N ILE A 143 -11.80 0.41 -13.30
CA ILE A 143 -11.01 -0.30 -14.31
C ILE A 143 -10.79 0.65 -15.49
N ALA A 144 -11.82 1.37 -15.91
CA ALA A 144 -11.71 2.35 -16.99
C ALA A 144 -10.65 3.45 -16.68
N TRP A 145 -10.59 3.92 -15.43
CA TRP A 145 -9.58 4.88 -15.01
C TRP A 145 -8.16 4.30 -15.10
N LEU A 146 -7.96 3.07 -14.62
CA LEU A 146 -6.66 2.39 -14.67
C LEU A 146 -6.21 2.13 -16.11
N ASP A 147 -7.12 1.62 -16.96
CA ASP A 147 -6.85 1.37 -18.39
C ASP A 147 -6.41 2.65 -19.10
N GLU A 148 -7.11 3.75 -18.88
CA GLU A 148 -6.74 5.04 -19.48
C GLU A 148 -5.44 5.61 -18.90
N PHE A 149 -5.17 5.38 -17.61
CA PHE A 149 -3.89 5.76 -17.00
C PHE A 149 -2.74 5.02 -17.69
N PHE A 150 -2.82 3.69 -17.81
CA PHE A 150 -1.79 2.89 -18.47
C PHE A 150 -1.63 3.22 -19.95
N ARG A 151 -2.72 3.58 -20.64
CA ARG A 151 -2.69 4.04 -22.04
C ARG A 151 -1.92 5.36 -22.19
N ASN A 152 -2.09 6.28 -21.25
CA ASN A 152 -1.41 7.58 -21.25
C ASN A 152 0.02 7.50 -20.70
N CYS A 153 0.34 6.49 -19.89
CA CYS A 153 1.64 6.34 -19.23
C CYS A 153 2.57 5.40 -20.02
N THR A 154 2.85 5.73 -21.28
CA THR A 154 3.71 4.91 -22.15
C THR A 154 5.13 4.81 -21.61
N GLY A 155 5.59 3.59 -21.33
CA GLY A 155 6.92 3.32 -20.78
C GLY A 155 7.07 3.62 -19.28
N CYS A 156 5.97 3.84 -18.56
CA CYS A 156 6.00 3.99 -17.12
C CYS A 156 6.30 2.67 -16.41
N ARG A 157 7.14 2.74 -15.38
CA ARG A 157 7.38 1.67 -14.41
C ARG A 157 6.25 1.68 -13.39
N VAL A 158 5.47 0.61 -13.42
CA VAL A 158 4.47 0.27 -12.41
C VAL A 158 4.66 -1.22 -12.11
N ASN A 159 5.06 -1.54 -10.89
CA ASN A 159 5.40 -2.91 -10.50
C ASN A 159 4.18 -3.68 -9.99
N HIS A 160 3.23 -3.00 -9.36
CA HIS A 160 2.00 -3.58 -8.83
C HIS A 160 0.82 -2.65 -9.07
N ILE A 161 -0.38 -3.21 -9.18
CA ILE A 161 -1.63 -2.46 -9.22
C ILE A 161 -2.22 -2.40 -7.82
N ALA A 162 -2.65 -1.22 -7.38
CA ALA A 162 -3.41 -1.01 -6.17
C ALA A 162 -4.86 -0.65 -6.46
N THR A 163 -5.74 -0.99 -5.51
CA THR A 163 -7.13 -0.58 -5.47
C THR A 163 -7.60 -0.56 -4.02
N HIS A 164 -8.78 0.00 -3.76
CA HIS A 164 -9.52 -0.25 -2.53
C HIS A 164 -10.81 -0.99 -2.86
N ALA A 165 -11.33 -1.75 -1.90
CA ALA A 165 -12.55 -2.52 -2.07
C ALA A 165 -13.35 -2.47 -0.77
N TYR A 166 -14.51 -1.82 -0.81
CA TYR A 166 -15.40 -1.68 0.35
C TYR A 166 -16.78 -2.25 0.02
N TRP A 167 -17.03 -3.48 0.45
CA TRP A 167 -18.34 -4.12 0.39
C TRP A 167 -18.62 -4.92 1.65
N CYS A 168 -19.89 -5.07 2.00
CA CYS A 168 -20.31 -5.90 3.13
C CYS A 168 -20.25 -7.42 2.86
N ASN A 169 -19.74 -7.83 1.69
CA ASN A 169 -19.71 -9.23 1.27
C ASN A 169 -18.33 -9.56 0.67
N ALA A 170 -17.67 -10.57 1.23
CA ALA A 170 -16.35 -11.01 0.80
C ALA A 170 -16.33 -11.56 -0.64
N ASP A 171 -17.37 -12.25 -1.09
CA ASP A 171 -17.46 -12.77 -2.46
C ASP A 171 -17.51 -11.64 -3.48
N LYS A 172 -18.14 -10.51 -3.15
CA LYS A 172 -18.14 -9.32 -4.02
C LYS A 172 -16.73 -8.73 -4.16
N ILE A 173 -16.00 -8.63 -3.05
CA ILE A 173 -14.59 -8.20 -3.05
C ILE A 173 -13.76 -9.16 -3.91
N MET A 174 -13.88 -10.46 -3.67
CA MET A 174 -13.11 -11.46 -4.41
C MET A 174 -13.46 -11.50 -5.89
N SER A 175 -14.73 -11.29 -6.25
CA SER A 175 -15.16 -11.16 -7.64
C SER A 175 -14.51 -9.94 -8.28
N PHE A 176 -14.57 -8.78 -7.64
CA PHE A 176 -13.92 -7.57 -8.15
C PHE A 176 -12.42 -7.77 -8.38
N LEU A 177 -11.70 -8.31 -7.40
CA LEU A 177 -10.25 -8.54 -7.49
C LEU A 177 -9.85 -9.56 -8.58
N LYS A 178 -10.74 -10.48 -8.99
CA LYS A 178 -10.47 -11.43 -10.08
C LYS A 178 -10.64 -10.82 -11.48
N HIS A 179 -11.32 -9.69 -11.59
CA HIS A 179 -11.61 -9.00 -12.86
C HIS A 179 -10.78 -7.72 -13.02
N MET A 180 -9.94 -7.39 -12.05
CA MET A 180 -8.87 -6.40 -12.16
C MET A 180 -7.65 -6.99 -12.87
#